data_AF-A0A7V9GVI2-F1
#
_entry.id   AF-A0A7V9GVI2-F1
#
_cell.length_a   1.000
_cell.length_b   1.000
_cell.length_c   1.000
_cell.angle_alpha   90.00
_cell.angle_beta   90.00
_cell.angle_gamma   90.00
#
_symmetry.space_group_name_H-M   'P 1'
#
loop_
_entity.id
_entity.type
_entity.pdbx_description
1 polymer ?
#
loop_
_entity_poly.entity_id
_entity_poly.type
_entity_poly.pdbx_seq_one_letter_code
_entity_poly.pdbx_strand_id
1 'polypeptide(L)'
;MILPEPVPPPGEDFADGERQRRVERSASITLAAGEDDIGKAAAGIARVAEQRKGYIVSSDLSTGEDGASGSFELRVPARELIAAMADLGDLATVESRTQRSQDVTQGFVTAQDRLDRARAERKSLLRRLERADSGNEARSLRRQLDLASAEVRRLQGEIRRLGERTAFASISVTLEKDGGSGASPGGVQEGLDDLTGSLLESVNIALRLLGLLIPVGLLVLLFWTTYRWSARHRTG
;
A
#
# COMPACT_ATOMS: atom_id res chain seq x y z
N MET A 1 11.10 -65.39 -8.30
CA MET A 1 10.06 -64.41 -7.90
C MET A 1 10.71 -63.49 -6.88
N ILE A 2 11.17 -62.31 -7.31
CA ILE A 2 11.83 -61.34 -6.44
C ILE A 2 10.74 -60.38 -5.98
N LEU A 3 10.42 -60.39 -4.69
CA LEU A 3 9.48 -59.44 -4.09
C LEU A 3 10.07 -58.03 -4.21
N PRO A 4 9.32 -57.03 -4.71
CA PRO A 4 9.79 -55.65 -4.69
C PRO A 4 9.97 -55.20 -3.24
N GLU A 5 11.11 -54.55 -2.94
CA GLU A 5 11.35 -53.99 -1.62
C GLU A 5 10.27 -52.94 -1.27
N PRO A 6 9.84 -52.88 0.01
CA PRO A 6 8.89 -51.88 0.45
C PRO A 6 9.47 -50.48 0.22
N VAL A 7 8.72 -49.65 -0.50
CA VAL A 7 9.03 -48.24 -0.67
C VAL A 7 9.05 -47.60 0.73
N PRO A 8 10.13 -46.92 1.15
CA PRO A 8 10.15 -46.25 2.45
C PRO A 8 9.02 -45.21 2.51
N PRO A 9 8.34 -45.07 3.66
CA PRO A 9 7.27 -44.10 3.81
C PRO A 9 7.81 -42.68 3.57
N PRO A 10 7.14 -41.86 2.75
CA PRO A 10 7.55 -40.47 2.58
C PRO A 10 7.28 -39.70 3.88
N GLY A 11 8.35 -39.18 4.51
CA GLY A 11 8.23 -37.93 5.25
C GLY A 11 8.75 -37.81 6.68
N GLU A 12 9.91 -38.35 7.03
CA GLU A 12 10.61 -37.91 8.25
C GLU A 12 11.41 -36.60 8.06
N ASP A 13 11.71 -36.20 6.81
CA ASP A 13 12.44 -34.96 6.48
C ASP A 13 11.58 -33.67 6.54
N PHE A 14 10.24 -33.76 6.68
CA PHE A 14 9.38 -32.57 6.74
C PHE A 14 9.44 -31.85 8.10
N ALA A 15 9.87 -32.52 9.17
CA ALA A 15 9.94 -31.95 10.51
C ALA A 15 11.15 -31.00 10.68
N ASP A 16 12.27 -31.26 10.01
CA ASP A 16 13.43 -30.37 10.02
C ASP A 16 13.28 -29.17 9.06
N GLY A 17 12.44 -29.31 8.02
CA GLY A 17 12.04 -28.22 7.14
C GLY A 17 11.17 -27.15 7.82
N GLU A 18 10.39 -27.49 8.86
CA GLU A 18 9.57 -26.52 9.61
C GLU A 18 10.44 -25.53 10.40
N ARG A 19 11.54 -25.99 11.00
CA ARG A 19 12.41 -25.17 11.87
C ARG A 19 13.31 -24.20 11.11
N GLN A 20 13.47 -24.38 9.79
CA GLN A 20 14.26 -23.48 8.93
C GLN A 20 13.43 -22.63 7.97
N ARG A 21 12.10 -22.78 7.97
CA ARG A 21 11.23 -22.01 7.09
C ARG A 21 11.33 -20.52 7.36
N ARG A 22 11.62 -19.77 6.29
CA ARG A 22 11.66 -18.31 6.27
C ARG A 22 10.37 -17.83 5.63
N VAL A 23 9.40 -17.43 6.45
CA VAL A 23 8.12 -16.90 5.98
C VAL A 23 8.04 -15.42 6.30
N GLU A 24 7.93 -14.59 5.27
CA GLU A 24 7.58 -13.19 5.40
C GLU A 24 6.08 -13.06 5.63
N ARG A 25 5.70 -12.15 6.52
CA ARG A 25 4.30 -11.89 6.84
C ARG A 25 4.01 -10.41 6.71
N SER A 26 2.88 -10.09 6.11
CA SER A 26 2.39 -8.72 6.03
C SER A 26 0.88 -8.70 6.24
N ALA A 27 0.38 -7.58 6.74
CA ALA A 27 -1.04 -7.35 6.90
C ALA A 27 -1.39 -5.90 6.58
N SER A 28 -2.63 -5.69 6.17
CA SER A 28 -3.22 -4.37 6.06
C SER A 28 -4.57 -4.37 6.77
N ILE A 29 -4.88 -3.27 7.45
CA ILE A 29 -6.16 -3.06 8.13
C ILE A 29 -6.64 -1.64 7.89
N THR A 30 -7.90 -1.50 7.53
CA THR A 30 -8.60 -0.21 7.45
C THR A 30 -9.52 -0.11 8.65
N LEU A 31 -9.36 0.97 9.40
CA LEU A 31 -10.10 1.29 10.60
C LEU A 31 -10.93 2.55 10.35
N ALA A 32 -12.22 2.49 10.65
CA ALA A 32 -13.14 3.62 10.64
C ALA A 32 -13.40 4.07 12.07
N ALA A 33 -13.12 5.34 12.36
CA ALA A 33 -13.36 5.95 13.66
C ALA A 33 -14.20 7.23 13.51
N GLY A 34 -14.99 7.55 14.54
CA GLY A 34 -15.66 8.84 14.63
C GLY A 34 -14.66 10.00 14.67
N GLU A 35 -15.08 11.18 14.24
CA GLU A 35 -14.21 12.36 14.11
C GLU A 35 -13.46 12.71 15.42
N ASP A 36 -14.16 12.61 16.57
CA ASP A 36 -13.59 12.87 17.89
C ASP A 36 -12.66 11.74 18.41
N ASP A 37 -12.71 10.57 17.77
CA ASP A 37 -11.99 9.37 18.20
C ASP A 37 -10.77 9.05 17.33
N ILE A 38 -10.62 9.69 16.17
CA ILE A 38 -9.45 9.48 15.28
C ILE A 38 -8.13 9.75 16.00
N GLY A 39 -8.05 10.83 16.79
CA GLY A 39 -6.86 11.11 17.59
C GLY A 39 -6.57 10.03 18.64
N LYS A 40 -7.62 9.47 19.27
CA LYS A 40 -7.48 8.38 20.26
C LYS A 40 -7.08 7.07 19.60
N ALA A 41 -7.64 6.77 18.43
CA ALA A 41 -7.30 5.60 17.62
C ALA A 41 -5.83 5.68 17.15
N ALA A 42 -5.38 6.82 16.65
CA ALA A 42 -3.97 7.07 16.28
C ALA A 42 -3.01 6.83 17.47
N ALA A 43 -3.32 7.37 18.65
CA ALA A 43 -2.55 7.10 19.87
C ALA A 43 -2.65 5.64 20.33
N GLY A 44 -3.77 4.97 20.06
CA GLY A 44 -3.96 3.53 20.28
C GLY A 44 -3.03 2.68 19.41
N ILE A 45 -2.94 2.99 18.11
CA ILE A 45 -2.09 2.30 17.15
C ILE A 45 -0.62 2.31 17.61
N ALA A 46 -0.12 3.47 18.05
CA ALA A 46 1.23 3.59 18.60
C ALA A 46 1.45 2.73 19.85
N ARG A 47 0.49 2.71 20.77
CA ARG A 47 0.55 1.88 21.98
C ARG A 47 0.56 0.38 21.66
N VAL A 48 -0.26 -0.06 20.70
CA VAL A 48 -0.26 -1.47 20.26
C VAL A 48 1.10 -1.86 19.67
N ALA A 49 1.70 -0.97 18.86
CA ALA A 49 3.04 -1.18 18.32
C ALA A 49 4.05 -1.48 19.44
N GLU A 50 4.10 -0.61 20.46
CA GLU A 50 5.03 -0.72 21.58
C GLU A 50 4.76 -1.97 22.45
N GLN A 51 3.50 -2.23 22.79
CA GLN A 51 3.10 -3.38 23.60
C GLN A 51 3.47 -4.71 22.94
N ARG A 52 3.37 -4.77 21.61
CA ARG A 52 3.73 -5.95 20.81
C ARG A 52 5.22 -5.99 20.45
N LYS A 53 6.05 -5.20 21.13
CA LYS A 53 7.51 -5.11 20.93
C LYS A 53 7.89 -4.77 19.47
N GLY A 54 7.00 -4.03 18.81
CA GLY A 54 7.20 -3.46 17.50
C GLY A 54 7.59 -1.99 17.57
N TYR A 55 7.62 -1.36 16.40
CA TYR A 55 7.90 0.06 16.24
C TYR A 55 7.17 0.61 15.02
N ILE A 56 6.96 1.92 15.00
CA ILE A 56 6.38 2.63 13.87
C ILE A 56 7.51 2.99 12.89
N VAL A 57 7.31 2.65 11.61
CA VAL A 57 8.20 3.01 10.50
C VAL A 57 7.84 4.40 9.98
N SER A 58 6.56 4.63 9.73
CA SER A 58 6.01 5.92 9.31
C SER A 58 4.62 6.12 9.90
N SER A 59 4.28 7.38 10.11
CA SER A 59 3.01 7.81 10.65
C SER A 59 2.67 9.16 10.05
N ASP A 60 1.58 9.21 9.33
CA ASP A 60 1.05 10.41 8.71
C ASP A 60 -0.39 10.56 9.17
N LEU A 61 -0.69 11.67 9.83
CA LEU A 61 -2.04 12.00 10.30
C LEU A 61 -2.41 13.37 9.74
N SER A 62 -3.49 13.40 8.97
CA SER A 62 -4.08 14.62 8.44
C SER A 62 -5.37 14.92 9.21
N THR A 63 -5.55 16.17 9.59
CA THR A 63 -6.76 16.66 10.26
C THR A 63 -7.08 18.00 9.61
N GLY A 64 -7.97 17.97 8.61
CA GLY A 64 -8.38 19.14 7.84
C GLY A 64 -9.90 19.29 7.79
N GLU A 65 -10.39 20.35 7.14
CA GLU A 65 -11.83 20.62 6.98
C GLU A 65 -12.57 19.50 6.22
N ASP A 66 -11.87 18.76 5.35
CA ASP A 66 -12.41 17.64 4.58
C ASP A 66 -12.47 16.31 5.37
N GLY A 67 -12.07 16.33 6.65
CA GLY A 67 -12.05 15.17 7.54
C GLY A 67 -10.65 14.81 8.03
N ALA A 68 -10.61 13.97 9.06
CA ALA A 68 -9.37 13.42 9.58
C ALA A 68 -9.11 12.02 9.02
N SER A 69 -7.87 11.77 8.63
CA SER A 69 -7.42 10.48 8.10
C SER A 69 -5.96 10.26 8.46
N GLY A 70 -5.53 9.01 8.53
CA GLY A 70 -4.15 8.68 8.87
C GLY A 70 -3.68 7.40 8.22
N SER A 71 -2.38 7.33 7.97
CA SER A 71 -1.72 6.12 7.50
C SER A 71 -0.50 5.84 8.37
N PHE A 72 -0.38 4.59 8.81
CA PHE A 72 0.69 4.14 9.68
C PHE A 72 1.30 2.88 9.09
N GLU A 73 2.63 2.81 9.05
CA GLU A 73 3.35 1.59 8.78
C GLU A 73 4.05 1.13 10.06
N LEU A 74 3.71 -0.07 10.51
CA LEU A 74 4.25 -0.66 11.73
C LEU A 74 5.07 -1.89 11.39
N ARG A 75 6.12 -2.13 12.18
CA ARG A 75 6.80 -3.43 12.21
C ARG A 75 6.69 -4.06 13.56
N VAL A 76 6.19 -5.29 13.58
CA VAL A 76 6.05 -6.10 14.80
C VAL A 76 6.78 -7.43 14.59
N PRO A 77 7.31 -8.08 15.65
CA PRO A 77 7.87 -9.41 15.52
C PRO A 77 6.86 -10.36 14.85
N ALA A 78 7.31 -11.20 13.91
CA ALA A 78 6.41 -11.98 13.06
C ALA A 78 5.45 -12.93 13.81
N ARG A 79 5.80 -13.31 15.04
CA ARG A 79 4.96 -14.10 15.96
C ARG A 79 3.83 -13.30 16.61
N GLU A 80 4.01 -12.00 16.77
CA GLU A 80 3.05 -11.09 17.41
C GLU A 80 2.01 -10.54 16.43
N LEU A 81 2.18 -10.79 15.12
CA LEU A 81 1.32 -10.23 14.06
C LEU A 81 -0.17 -10.45 14.33
N ILE A 82 -0.56 -11.68 14.68
CA ILE A 82 -1.98 -12.03 14.88
C ILE A 82 -2.56 -11.26 16.08
N ALA A 83 -1.79 -11.16 17.17
CA ALA A 83 -2.20 -10.46 18.37
C ALA A 83 -2.24 -8.94 18.15
N ALA A 84 -1.24 -8.37 17.46
CA ALA A 84 -1.22 -6.96 17.10
C ALA A 84 -2.43 -6.59 16.22
N MET A 85 -2.76 -7.42 15.23
CA MET A 85 -3.93 -7.18 14.37
C MET A 85 -5.26 -7.30 15.11
N ALA A 86 -5.34 -8.12 16.15
CA ALA A 86 -6.52 -8.20 17.00
C ALA A 86 -6.68 -6.92 17.82
N ASP A 87 -5.63 -6.51 18.55
CA ASP A 87 -5.67 -5.28 19.34
C ASP A 87 -5.95 -4.03 18.49
N LEU A 88 -5.39 -3.96 17.27
CA LEU A 88 -5.67 -2.87 16.33
C LEU A 88 -7.14 -2.83 15.92
N GLY A 89 -7.76 -4.00 15.74
CA GLY A 89 -9.18 -4.11 15.41
C GLY A 89 -10.12 -3.75 16.57
N ASP A 90 -9.63 -3.76 17.81
CA ASP A 90 -10.40 -3.34 18.98
C ASP A 90 -10.38 -1.81 19.17
N LEU A 91 -9.54 -1.08 18.44
CA LEU A 91 -9.42 0.38 18.56
C LEU A 91 -10.55 1.14 17.86
N ALA A 92 -11.14 0.58 16.81
CA ALA A 92 -12.12 1.22 15.95
C ALA A 92 -12.84 0.19 15.06
N THR A 93 -13.85 0.59 14.30
CA THR A 93 -14.59 -0.31 13.41
C THR A 93 -13.68 -0.80 12.29
N VAL A 94 -13.56 -2.12 12.10
CA VAL A 94 -12.75 -2.70 11.03
C VAL A 94 -13.56 -2.73 9.73
N GLU A 95 -13.15 -1.95 8.74
CA GLU A 95 -13.77 -1.96 7.40
C GLU A 95 -13.17 -3.05 6.52
N SER A 96 -11.85 -3.20 6.56
CA SER A 96 -11.13 -4.19 5.76
C SER A 96 -9.92 -4.73 6.50
N ARG A 97 -9.64 -6.01 6.29
CA ARG A 97 -8.45 -6.68 6.82
C ARG A 97 -7.92 -7.69 5.81
N THR A 98 -6.64 -7.59 5.50
CA THR A 98 -5.93 -8.54 4.65
C THR A 98 -4.67 -9.03 5.35
N GLN A 99 -4.37 -10.32 5.22
CA GLN A 99 -3.13 -10.91 5.69
C GLN A 99 -2.49 -11.71 4.56
N ARG A 100 -1.18 -11.58 4.41
CA ARG A 100 -0.37 -12.30 3.42
C ARG A 100 0.80 -12.99 4.11
N SER A 101 1.19 -14.12 3.54
CA SER A 101 2.38 -14.84 3.95
C SER A 101 3.09 -15.36 2.72
N GLN A 102 4.40 -15.17 2.65
CA GLN A 102 5.23 -15.60 1.54
C GLN A 102 6.40 -16.41 2.07
N ASP A 103 6.53 -17.66 1.59
CA ASP A 103 7.71 -18.46 1.87
C ASP A 103 8.88 -17.97 0.99
N VAL A 104 9.95 -17.52 1.64
CA VAL A 104 11.17 -17.03 1.02
C VAL A 104 12.37 -17.93 1.34
N THR A 105 12.14 -19.14 1.86
CA THR A 105 13.17 -20.11 2.27
C THR A 105 14.11 -20.43 1.11
N GLN A 106 13.55 -20.76 -0.06
CA GLN A 106 14.35 -21.08 -1.24
C GLN A 106 15.22 -19.89 -1.67
N GLY A 107 14.67 -18.67 -1.66
CA GLY A 107 15.43 -17.47 -2.00
C GLY A 107 16.58 -17.20 -1.02
N PHE A 108 16.34 -17.39 0.27
CA PHE A 108 17.35 -17.24 1.31
C PHE A 108 18.49 -18.26 1.18
N VAL A 109 18.18 -19.54 1.03
CA VAL A 109 19.18 -20.61 0.84
C VAL A 109 19.97 -20.38 -0.46
N THR A 110 19.29 -20.04 -1.55
CA THR A 110 19.93 -19.73 -2.83
C THR A 110 20.91 -18.55 -2.70
N ALA A 111 20.53 -17.49 -1.98
CA ALA A 111 21.40 -16.34 -1.74
C ALA A 111 22.62 -16.70 -0.90
N GLN A 112 22.48 -17.59 0.09
CA GLN A 112 23.59 -18.11 0.90
C GLN A 112 24.59 -18.91 0.05
N ASP A 113 24.10 -19.85 -0.75
CA ASP A 113 24.96 -20.65 -1.64
C ASP A 113 25.74 -19.76 -2.62
N ARG A 114 25.08 -18.75 -3.19
CA ARG A 114 25.72 -17.77 -4.07
C ARG A 114 26.78 -16.96 -3.32
N LEU A 115 26.52 -16.56 -2.08
CA LEU A 115 27.47 -15.82 -1.27
C LEU A 115 28.74 -16.65 -1.01
N ASP A 116 28.60 -17.93 -0.70
CA ASP A 116 29.74 -18.79 -0.43
C ASP A 116 30.57 -19.07 -1.69
N ARG A 117 29.91 -19.26 -2.85
CA ARG A 117 30.60 -19.31 -4.15
C ARG A 117 31.37 -18.01 -4.44
N ALA A 118 30.73 -16.84 -4.27
CA ALA A 118 31.37 -15.54 -4.51
C ALA A 118 32.56 -15.28 -3.55
N ARG A 119 32.47 -15.74 -2.29
CA ARG A 119 33.59 -15.67 -1.33
C ARG A 119 34.74 -16.57 -1.75
N ALA A 120 34.45 -17.78 -2.21
CA ALA A 120 35.47 -18.72 -2.70
C ALA A 120 36.20 -18.16 -3.93
N GLU A 121 35.46 -17.56 -4.87
CA GLU A 121 36.01 -16.85 -6.03
C GLU A 121 36.90 -15.69 -5.60
N ARG A 122 36.41 -14.80 -4.71
CA ARG A 122 37.20 -13.69 -4.15
C ARG A 122 38.50 -14.18 -3.52
N LYS A 123 38.44 -15.26 -2.74
CA LYS A 123 39.64 -15.88 -2.11
C LYS A 123 40.59 -16.44 -3.17
N SER A 124 40.08 -16.99 -4.27
CA SER A 124 40.88 -17.47 -5.40
C SER A 124 41.58 -16.32 -6.13
N LEU A 125 40.86 -15.23 -6.40
CA LEU A 125 41.39 -14.02 -7.03
C LEU A 125 42.50 -13.37 -6.19
N LEU A 126 42.31 -13.29 -4.86
CA LEU A 126 43.36 -12.83 -3.93
C LEU A 126 44.62 -13.68 -4.03
N ARG A 127 44.49 -15.01 -3.98
CA ARG A 127 45.64 -15.94 -4.12
C ARG A 127 46.35 -15.81 -5.46
N ARG A 128 45.62 -15.53 -6.55
CA ARG A 128 46.23 -15.29 -7.87
C ARG A 128 46.95 -13.96 -7.91
N LEU A 129 46.36 -12.91 -7.32
CA LEU A 129 46.97 -11.59 -7.24
C LEU A 129 48.27 -11.58 -6.43
N GLU A 130 48.36 -12.39 -5.37
CA GLU A 130 49.59 -12.59 -4.59
C GLU A 130 50.75 -13.20 -5.40
N ARG A 131 50.44 -13.92 -6.49
CA ARG A 131 51.43 -14.58 -7.36
C ARG A 131 51.59 -13.87 -8.71
N ALA A 132 50.99 -12.69 -8.91
CA ALA A 132 50.99 -12.01 -10.19
C ALA A 132 52.36 -11.35 -10.44
N ASP A 133 53.04 -11.77 -11.51
CA ASP A 133 54.38 -11.28 -11.85
C ASP A 133 54.35 -10.02 -12.73
N SER A 134 53.20 -9.72 -13.36
CA SER A 134 53.03 -8.59 -14.27
C SER A 134 52.09 -7.51 -13.72
N GLY A 135 52.48 -6.25 -13.85
CA GLY A 135 51.61 -5.11 -13.51
C GLY A 135 50.28 -5.07 -14.29
N ASN A 136 50.24 -5.61 -15.51
CA ASN A 136 49.00 -5.70 -16.29
C ASN A 136 48.06 -6.78 -15.74
N GLU A 137 48.61 -7.94 -15.39
CA GLU A 137 47.89 -9.04 -14.76
C GLU A 137 47.34 -8.62 -13.39
N ALA A 138 48.19 -8.01 -12.55
CA ALA A 138 47.78 -7.50 -11.24
C ALA A 138 46.66 -6.47 -11.34
N ARG A 139 46.72 -5.54 -12.32
CA ARG A 139 45.62 -4.59 -12.58
C ARG A 139 44.32 -5.28 -13.00
N SER A 140 44.41 -6.33 -13.82
CA SER A 140 43.23 -7.10 -14.26
C SER A 140 42.59 -7.85 -13.09
N LEU A 141 43.40 -8.54 -12.28
CA LEU A 141 42.95 -9.28 -11.11
C LEU A 141 42.33 -8.35 -10.05
N ARG A 142 42.87 -7.15 -9.85
CA ARG A 142 42.26 -6.13 -8.96
C ARG A 142 40.86 -5.74 -9.42
N ARG A 143 40.65 -5.49 -10.71
CA ARG A 143 39.30 -5.18 -11.24
C ARG A 143 38.33 -6.33 -11.00
N GLN A 144 38.74 -7.58 -11.24
CA GLN A 144 37.90 -8.75 -10.98
C GLN A 144 37.61 -8.91 -9.48
N LEU A 145 38.61 -8.64 -8.62
CA LEU A 145 38.46 -8.68 -7.18
C LEU A 145 37.45 -7.62 -6.68
N ASP A 146 37.45 -6.43 -7.27
CA ASP A 146 36.49 -5.37 -6.95
C ASP A 146 35.05 -5.81 -7.28
N LEU A 147 34.86 -6.43 -8.45
CA LEU A 147 33.57 -6.99 -8.86
C LEU A 147 33.10 -8.11 -7.92
N ALA A 148 33.97 -9.09 -7.63
CA ALA A 148 33.65 -10.17 -6.69
C ALA A 148 33.34 -9.64 -5.29
N SER A 149 34.05 -8.60 -4.84
CA SER A 149 33.80 -7.94 -3.56
C SER A 149 32.47 -7.20 -3.52
N ALA A 150 32.09 -6.54 -4.62
CA ALA A 150 30.79 -5.91 -4.75
C ALA A 150 29.67 -6.95 -4.71
N GLU A 151 29.81 -8.08 -5.40
CA GLU A 151 28.80 -9.15 -5.39
C GLU A 151 28.64 -9.76 -3.99
N VAL A 152 29.74 -10.00 -3.27
CA VAL A 152 29.70 -10.44 -1.86
C VAL A 152 28.91 -9.46 -1.00
N ARG A 153 29.19 -8.14 -1.11
CA ARG A 153 28.45 -7.12 -0.34
C ARG A 153 26.96 -7.10 -0.70
N ARG A 154 26.63 -7.21 -1.99
CA ARG A 154 25.26 -7.24 -2.49
C ARG A 154 24.49 -8.42 -1.92
N LEU A 155 25.04 -9.64 -2.03
CA LEU A 155 24.43 -10.87 -1.52
C LEU A 155 24.30 -10.86 0.01
N GLN A 156 25.29 -10.34 0.73
CA GLN A 156 25.17 -10.15 2.18
C GLN A 156 24.03 -9.20 2.54
N GLY A 157 23.86 -8.12 1.79
CA GLY A 157 22.73 -7.19 1.97
C GLY A 157 21.39 -7.86 1.68
N GLU A 158 21.31 -8.68 0.65
CA GLU A 158 20.11 -9.44 0.28
C GLU A 158 19.69 -10.42 1.39
N ILE A 159 20.64 -11.21 1.91
CA ILE A 159 20.41 -12.13 3.04
C ILE A 159 19.93 -11.39 4.28
N ARG A 160 20.54 -10.24 4.61
CA ARG A 160 20.09 -9.42 5.75
C ARG A 160 18.66 -8.94 5.58
N ARG A 161 18.31 -8.40 4.41
CA ARG A 161 16.94 -7.93 4.12
C ARG A 161 15.91 -9.06 4.21
N LEU A 162 16.20 -10.24 3.67
CA LEU A 162 15.32 -11.41 3.80
C LEU A 162 15.19 -11.87 5.26
N GLY A 163 16.28 -11.82 6.02
CA GLY A 163 16.28 -12.06 7.46
C GLY A 163 15.37 -11.09 8.21
N GLU A 164 15.47 -9.79 7.95
CA GLU A 164 14.63 -8.76 8.57
C GLU A 164 13.14 -8.92 8.21
N ARG A 165 12.82 -9.17 6.94
CA ARG A 165 11.44 -9.40 6.45
C ARG A 165 10.76 -10.64 7.05
N THR A 166 11.55 -11.61 7.50
CA THR A 166 11.03 -12.84 8.14
C THR A 166 11.01 -12.74 9.66
N ALA A 167 11.86 -11.89 10.25
CA ALA A 167 11.87 -11.61 11.68
C ALA A 167 10.71 -10.68 12.09
N PHE A 168 10.41 -9.68 11.26
CA PHE A 168 9.36 -8.70 11.50
C PHE A 168 8.29 -8.78 10.42
N ALA A 169 7.03 -8.74 10.85
CA ALA A 169 5.91 -8.53 9.96
C ALA A 169 5.65 -7.03 9.77
N SER A 170 5.27 -6.64 8.55
CA SER A 170 4.79 -5.27 8.28
C SER A 170 3.27 -5.22 8.41
N ILE A 171 2.78 -4.18 9.08
CA ILE A 171 1.35 -3.89 9.20
C ILE A 171 1.11 -2.49 8.65
N SER A 172 0.29 -2.38 7.62
CA SER A 172 -0.22 -1.10 7.12
C SER A 172 -1.58 -0.84 7.75
N VAL A 173 -1.69 0.26 8.50
CA VAL A 173 -2.95 0.68 9.12
C VAL A 173 -3.40 1.95 8.41
N THR A 174 -4.60 1.92 7.85
CA THR A 174 -5.28 3.10 7.35
C THR A 174 -6.40 3.44 8.33
N LEU A 175 -6.46 4.71 8.74
CA LEU A 175 -7.48 5.25 9.62
C LEU A 175 -8.29 6.27 8.83
N GLU A 176 -9.59 6.03 8.73
CA GLU A 176 -10.53 6.88 8.00
C GLU A 176 -11.66 7.31 8.94
N LYS A 177 -12.31 8.41 8.59
CA LYS A 177 -13.53 8.83 9.25
C LYS A 177 -14.62 7.82 8.92
N ASP A 178 -15.36 7.36 9.93
CA ASP A 178 -16.53 6.53 9.72
C ASP A 178 -17.54 7.31 8.85
N GLY A 179 -17.65 6.89 7.59
CA GLY A 179 -18.58 7.45 6.61
C GLY A 179 -20.02 7.00 6.82
N GLY A 180 -20.29 6.16 7.83
CA GLY A 180 -21.59 5.55 8.02
C GLY A 180 -21.88 4.54 6.90
N SER A 181 -21.34 3.33 7.01
CA SER A 181 -21.74 2.24 6.12
C SER A 181 -23.15 1.74 6.47
N GLY A 182 -24.14 2.49 5.98
CA GLY A 182 -25.51 2.06 5.75
C GLY A 182 -25.82 2.07 4.25
N ALA A 183 -24.99 1.45 3.42
CA ALA A 183 -25.30 1.24 2.00
C ALA A 183 -24.62 -0.02 1.49
N SER A 184 -25.30 -1.16 1.64
CA SER A 184 -25.12 -2.24 0.68
C SER A 184 -25.56 -1.74 -0.70
N PRO A 185 -24.75 -1.88 -1.77
CA PRO A 185 -25.24 -1.71 -3.12
C PRO A 185 -26.08 -2.95 -3.48
N GLY A 186 -27.29 -3.01 -2.92
CA GLY A 186 -28.21 -4.14 -3.03
C GLY A 186 -29.69 -3.74 -2.96
N GLY A 187 -30.00 -2.44 -2.84
CA GLY A 187 -31.35 -1.90 -2.92
C GLY A 187 -31.50 -0.98 -4.12
N VAL A 188 -32.15 -1.47 -5.19
CA VAL A 188 -32.56 -0.67 -6.36
C VAL A 188 -33.53 0.49 -6.03
N GLN A 189 -33.86 0.69 -4.75
CA GLN A 189 -34.77 1.73 -4.26
C GLN A 189 -34.03 2.97 -3.71
N GLU A 190 -32.79 2.85 -3.23
CA GLU A 190 -32.05 3.95 -2.59
C GLU A 190 -31.14 4.73 -3.56
N GLY A 191 -30.94 4.22 -4.78
CA GLY A 191 -30.29 4.96 -5.87
C GLY A 191 -31.15 6.06 -6.50
N LEU A 192 -32.37 6.31 -6.02
CA LEU A 192 -33.28 7.33 -6.56
C LEU A 192 -33.23 8.64 -5.78
N ASP A 193 -32.89 8.62 -4.49
CA ASP A 193 -32.85 9.85 -3.67
C ASP A 193 -31.51 10.60 -3.81
N ASP A 194 -30.39 9.89 -4.02
CA ASP A 194 -29.07 10.50 -4.25
C ASP A 194 -28.90 11.12 -5.66
N LEU A 195 -29.82 10.76 -6.58
CA LEU A 195 -29.97 11.43 -7.88
C LEU A 195 -30.67 12.79 -7.74
N THR A 196 -31.39 13.07 -6.66
CA THR A 196 -32.08 14.37 -6.49
C THR A 196 -31.17 15.46 -5.91
N GLY A 197 -30.18 15.11 -5.10
CA GLY A 197 -29.21 16.06 -4.52
C GLY A 197 -28.14 16.52 -5.52
N SER A 198 -27.66 15.63 -6.38
CA SER A 198 -26.63 15.91 -7.39
C SER A 198 -27.17 16.50 -8.71
N LEU A 199 -28.49 16.58 -8.89
CA LEU A 199 -29.14 17.31 -9.98
C LEU A 199 -29.40 18.79 -9.66
N LEU A 200 -29.38 19.22 -8.39
CA LEU A 200 -29.78 20.58 -8.01
C LEU A 200 -28.63 21.60 -7.96
N GLU A 201 -27.37 21.19 -8.00
CA GLU A 201 -26.25 22.15 -8.20
C GLU A 201 -26.04 22.55 -9.67
N SER A 202 -26.59 21.81 -10.64
CA SER A 202 -26.56 22.22 -12.05
C SER A 202 -27.72 23.17 -12.44
N VAL A 203 -28.77 23.28 -11.62
CA VAL A 203 -29.89 24.22 -11.87
C VAL A 203 -29.52 25.68 -11.52
N ASN A 204 -28.57 25.91 -10.62
CA ASN A 204 -28.24 27.27 -10.17
C ASN A 204 -27.34 28.06 -11.14
N ILE A 205 -26.68 27.40 -12.10
CA ILE A 205 -25.99 28.06 -13.23
C ILE A 205 -26.97 28.31 -14.39
N ALA A 206 -27.93 27.41 -14.62
CA ALA A 206 -28.94 27.57 -15.68
C ALA A 206 -29.90 28.75 -15.40
N LEU A 207 -30.27 28.98 -14.14
CA LEU A 207 -31.21 30.06 -13.78
C LEU A 207 -30.57 31.46 -13.82
N ARG A 208 -29.23 31.58 -13.68
CA ARG A 208 -28.52 32.86 -13.87
C ARG A 208 -28.49 33.35 -15.33
N LEU A 209 -28.67 32.46 -16.31
CA LEU A 209 -28.81 32.85 -17.71
C LEU A 209 -30.25 33.23 -18.09
N LEU A 210 -31.26 32.69 -17.40
CA LEU A 210 -32.66 33.00 -17.68
C LEU A 210 -33.11 34.37 -17.13
N GLY A 211 -32.48 34.84 -16.05
CA GLY A 211 -32.75 36.17 -15.45
C GLY A 211 -32.38 37.37 -16.36
N LEU A 212 -31.49 37.19 -17.34
CA LEU A 212 -31.10 38.26 -18.27
C LEU A 212 -32.00 38.33 -19.54
N LEU A 213 -32.72 37.26 -19.88
CA LEU A 213 -33.53 37.19 -21.09
C LEU A 213 -34.90 37.88 -20.97
N ILE A 214 -35.47 37.93 -19.76
CA ILE A 214 -36.75 38.61 -19.49
C ILE A 214 -36.68 40.13 -19.74
N PRO A 215 -35.66 40.88 -19.26
CA PRO A 215 -35.57 42.31 -19.57
C PRO A 215 -35.29 42.61 -21.04
N VAL A 216 -34.53 41.77 -21.75
CA VAL A 216 -34.27 41.94 -23.20
C VAL A 216 -35.53 41.67 -24.03
N GLY A 217 -36.32 40.65 -23.66
CA GLY A 217 -37.60 40.36 -24.31
C GLY A 217 -38.61 41.51 -24.15
N LEU A 218 -38.66 42.16 -22.98
CA LEU A 218 -39.50 43.34 -22.76
C LEU A 218 -39.07 44.55 -23.61
N LEU A 219 -37.77 44.77 -23.79
CA LEU A 219 -37.25 45.85 -24.64
C LEU A 219 -37.59 45.64 -26.12
N VAL A 220 -37.50 44.40 -26.62
CA VAL A 220 -37.88 44.07 -28.01
C VAL A 220 -39.38 44.26 -28.23
N LEU A 221 -40.22 43.89 -27.25
CA LEU A 221 -41.67 44.06 -27.35
C LEU A 221 -42.08 45.54 -27.33
N LEU A 222 -41.42 46.35 -26.49
CA LEU A 222 -41.65 47.80 -26.42
C LEU A 222 -41.21 48.49 -27.73
N PHE A 223 -40.07 48.08 -28.31
CA PHE A 223 -39.62 48.57 -29.61
C PHE A 223 -40.53 48.13 -30.77
N TRP A 224 -41.07 46.91 -30.74
CA TRP A 224 -42.00 46.43 -31.75
C TRP A 224 -43.33 47.19 -31.73
N THR A 225 -43.88 47.50 -30.55
CA THR A 225 -45.14 48.24 -30.43
C THR A 225 -44.99 49.69 -30.90
N THR A 226 -43.88 50.38 -30.59
CA THR A 226 -43.63 51.74 -31.07
C THR A 226 -43.32 51.77 -32.56
N TYR A 227 -42.57 50.81 -33.09
CA TYR A 227 -42.31 50.67 -34.53
C TYR A 227 -43.60 50.40 -35.33
N ARG A 228 -44.45 49.50 -34.82
CA ARG A 228 -45.72 49.15 -35.48
C ARG A 228 -46.77 50.26 -35.37
N TRP A 229 -46.71 51.08 -34.33
CA TRP A 229 -47.54 52.27 -34.19
C TRP A 229 -47.07 53.40 -35.12
N SER A 230 -45.76 53.59 -35.28
CA SER A 230 -45.19 54.55 -36.24
C SER A 230 -45.44 54.16 -37.70
N ALA A 231 -45.50 52.87 -38.03
CA ALA A 231 -45.79 52.38 -39.38
C ALA A 231 -47.26 52.56 -39.81
N ARG A 232 -48.17 52.85 -38.87
CA ARG A 232 -49.60 53.08 -39.15
C ARG A 232 -49.96 54.55 -39.40
N HIS A 233 -49.01 55.48 -39.22
CA HIS A 233 -49.24 56.91 -39.43
C HIS A 233 -48.47 57.51 -40.62
N ARG A 234 -48.02 56.69 -41.59
CA ARG A 234 -47.32 57.17 -42.80
C ARG A 234 -47.97 56.80 -44.14
N THR A 235 -49.25 56.48 -44.14
CA THR A 235 -50.09 56.53 -45.35
C THR A 235 -51.36 57.30 -45.02
N GLY A 236 -51.24 58.62 -45.10
CA GLY A 236 -52.31 59.61 -45.14
C GLY A 236 -51.77 60.75 -45.99
#